data_AF-A0A370NHA0-F1
#
_entry.id   AF-A0A370NHA0-F1
#
_cell.length_a   1.000
_cell.length_b   1.000
_cell.length_c   1.000
_cell.angle_alpha   90.00
_cell.angle_beta   90.00
_cell.angle_gamma   90.00
#
_symmetry.space_group_name_H-M   'P 1'
#
loop_
_entity.id
_entity.type
_entity.pdbx_description
1 polymer ?
#
loop_
_entity_poly.entity_id
_entity_poly.type
_entity_poly.pdbx_seq_one_letter_code
_entity_poly.pdbx_strand_id
1 'polypeptide(L)'
;MAAYPSVNWWPGNLRPYESRLSFVARFCALNGINVGKCAKFLRVALDSNTPLPIDEIRRLASVLGETAPLLEDVFSPSIRFIDVGRYGPPPDSRERRAIRYCETCVQHGYHSYLHQLGWLARCPFHLSALKTTWAQEHTASLMSQRVGALEFVMRQRCRTWPHGIDAGFPAREQARVASLAGWVARASVAAARMSLGEIWSSGNDGMPGAVSLDQAFGQLRTLEPPPEDIEPLLTEAGDRWSLESHAFARQARIQLGHLRLCHLSFADVLHFYIRINAASANPSSFVTRLNAIQDRQARHGTCRCRWRLTKEGRLSRWVRVHPEEGPRWGLICPYDVALNELQLGWGRADLALSNRQAEQERQRFCSVSRAMRDLGLIRYTRDAAVAPAGYLYADQDVWTCCEWVRESTLTAVLDMAVTWEVDLTFDALTAWLDDIDRGVDPLERDDSKSCVRLCETDDGLLLIRWTQAEGSASQTTPF
;
A
#
# COMPACT_ATOMS: atom_id res chain seq x y z
N MET A 1 41.35 -26.45 12.49
CA MET A 1 40.54 -25.23 12.74
C MET A 1 41.45 -24.23 13.44
N ALA A 2 41.87 -23.15 12.77
CA ALA A 2 42.66 -22.12 13.42
C ALA A 2 41.82 -21.48 14.53
N ALA A 3 42.30 -21.53 15.78
CA ALA A 3 41.64 -20.90 16.92
C ALA A 3 41.47 -19.41 16.61
N TYR A 4 40.24 -18.96 16.46
CA TYR A 4 39.97 -17.52 16.48
C TYR A 4 40.48 -16.98 17.82
N PRO A 5 41.11 -15.80 17.85
CA PRO A 5 41.53 -15.19 19.11
C PRO A 5 40.32 -15.08 20.05
N SER A 6 40.58 -15.12 21.35
CA SER A 6 39.59 -14.88 22.40
C SER A 6 38.68 -13.72 22.01
N VAL A 7 37.39 -13.99 21.85
CA VAL A 7 36.40 -12.99 21.48
C VAL A 7 36.23 -12.04 22.65
N ASN A 8 36.37 -10.74 22.39
CA ASN A 8 36.07 -9.69 23.36
C ASN A 8 34.55 -9.45 23.40
N TRP A 9 33.85 -10.42 23.99
CA TRP A 9 32.42 -10.41 24.25
C TRP A 9 32.18 -11.21 25.54
N TRP A 10 31.41 -10.65 26.47
CA TRP A 10 31.09 -11.30 27.75
C TRP A 10 29.58 -11.56 27.87
N PRO A 11 29.17 -12.57 28.67
CA PRO A 11 27.76 -12.85 28.92
C PRO A 11 26.99 -11.61 29.43
N GLY A 12 25.79 -11.38 28.89
CA GLY A 12 24.93 -10.26 29.27
C GLY A 12 25.31 -8.92 28.61
N ASN A 13 26.22 -8.94 27.64
CA ASN A 13 26.61 -7.73 26.90
C ASN A 13 25.60 -7.34 25.82
N LEU A 14 24.80 -8.31 25.35
CA LEU A 14 23.69 -8.11 24.43
C LEU A 14 22.49 -7.48 25.14
N ARG A 15 21.96 -6.40 24.58
CA ARG A 15 20.88 -5.64 25.22
C ARG A 15 19.50 -5.96 24.62
N PRO A 16 18.40 -5.90 25.40
CA PRO A 16 17.05 -6.04 24.87
C PRO A 16 16.77 -5.12 23.68
N TYR A 17 16.05 -5.62 22.68
CA TYR A 17 15.69 -4.90 21.44
C TYR A 17 16.86 -4.33 20.63
N GLU A 18 18.11 -4.74 20.92
CA GLU A 18 19.29 -4.25 20.21
C GLU A 18 19.20 -4.58 18.72
N SER A 19 19.39 -3.56 17.88
CA SER A 19 19.45 -3.79 16.45
C SER A 19 20.67 -4.61 16.07
N ARG A 20 20.53 -5.39 14.98
CA ARG A 20 21.67 -6.01 14.32
C ARG A 20 22.79 -5.03 13.97
N LEU A 21 22.45 -3.79 13.59
CA LEU A 21 23.43 -2.73 13.32
C LEU A 21 24.27 -2.38 14.55
N SER A 22 23.60 -2.15 15.69
CA SER A 22 24.25 -1.86 16.98
C SER A 22 25.13 -3.02 17.44
N PHE A 23 24.59 -4.24 17.39
CA PHE A 23 25.30 -5.46 17.74
C PHE A 23 26.59 -5.61 16.91
N VAL A 24 26.49 -5.50 15.57
CA VAL A 24 27.65 -5.62 14.68
C VAL A 24 28.66 -4.50 14.90
N ALA A 25 28.20 -3.26 15.08
CA ALA A 25 29.09 -2.12 15.35
C ALA A 25 29.91 -2.32 16.63
N ARG A 26 29.25 -2.73 17.72
CA ARG A 26 29.90 -3.00 19.00
C ARG A 26 30.83 -4.21 18.91
N PHE A 27 30.38 -5.30 18.29
CA PHE A 27 31.21 -6.50 18.12
C PHE A 27 32.49 -6.19 17.32
N CYS A 28 32.36 -5.45 16.21
CA CYS A 28 33.51 -5.02 15.40
C CYS A 28 34.48 -4.14 16.19
N ALA A 29 33.96 -3.15 16.92
CA ALA A 29 34.77 -2.23 17.72
C ALA A 29 35.51 -2.94 18.87
N LEU A 30 34.83 -3.80 19.63
CA LEU A 30 35.41 -4.54 20.75
C LEU A 30 36.53 -5.51 20.33
N ASN A 31 36.42 -6.07 19.12
CA ASN A 31 37.36 -7.08 18.61
C ASN A 31 38.38 -6.53 17.62
N GLY A 32 38.32 -5.24 17.26
CA GLY A 32 39.22 -4.64 16.26
C GLY A 32 39.09 -5.28 14.87
N ILE A 33 37.88 -5.71 14.48
CA ILE A 33 37.60 -6.36 13.20
C ILE A 33 36.62 -5.54 12.35
N ASN A 34 36.61 -5.79 11.04
CA ASN A 34 35.61 -5.20 10.13
C ASN A 34 34.35 -6.08 10.00
N VAL A 35 33.30 -5.53 9.38
CA VAL A 35 32.01 -6.20 9.18
C VAL A 35 32.15 -7.54 8.43
N GLY A 36 33.02 -7.63 7.43
CA GLY A 36 33.27 -8.87 6.69
C GLY A 36 33.87 -9.98 7.57
N LYS A 37 34.85 -9.64 8.42
CA LYS A 37 35.42 -10.56 9.42
C LYS A 37 34.39 -10.95 10.47
N CYS A 38 33.54 -10.01 10.91
CA CYS A 38 32.42 -10.27 11.82
C CYS A 38 31.43 -11.27 11.21
N ALA A 39 30.98 -11.06 9.98
CA ALA A 39 30.08 -11.97 9.26
C ALA A 39 30.69 -13.39 9.14
N LYS A 40 31.98 -13.48 8.82
CA LYS A 40 32.70 -14.76 8.72
C LYS A 40 32.81 -15.47 10.06
N PHE A 41 33.04 -14.73 11.14
CA PHE A 41 33.09 -15.28 12.50
C PHE A 41 31.72 -15.81 12.94
N LEU A 42 30.67 -14.99 12.80
CA LEU A 42 29.31 -15.34 13.18
C LEU A 42 28.69 -16.40 12.26
N ARG A 43 29.22 -16.56 11.05
CA ARG A 43 28.69 -17.40 9.96
C ARG A 43 27.25 -17.03 9.64
N VAL A 44 27.00 -15.73 9.47
CA VAL A 44 25.68 -15.14 9.17
C VAL A 44 25.80 -14.11 8.04
N ALA A 45 24.82 -14.10 7.13
CA ALA A 45 24.66 -13.06 6.14
C ALA A 45 24.07 -11.79 6.79
N LEU A 46 24.93 -10.83 7.14
CA LEU A 46 24.51 -9.63 7.88
C LEU A 46 23.61 -8.68 7.08
N ASP A 47 23.75 -8.66 5.75
CA ASP A 47 22.95 -7.82 4.84
C ASP A 47 21.51 -8.35 4.61
N SER A 48 21.19 -9.57 5.05
CA SER A 48 19.87 -10.18 4.80
C SER A 48 18.85 -9.83 5.88
N ASN A 49 17.67 -9.32 5.53
CA ASN A 49 16.58 -9.14 6.51
C ASN A 49 15.85 -10.45 6.87
N THR A 50 16.27 -11.59 6.33
CA THR A 50 15.69 -12.89 6.66
C THR A 50 15.98 -13.25 8.13
N PRO A 51 14.97 -13.69 8.89
CA PRO A 51 15.15 -14.26 10.22
C PRO A 51 16.14 -15.43 10.20
N LEU A 52 16.96 -15.54 11.25
CA LEU A 52 17.85 -16.70 11.36
C LEU A 52 17.07 -17.94 11.82
N PRO A 53 17.41 -19.14 11.32
CA PRO A 53 16.88 -20.39 11.86
C PRO A 53 17.21 -20.53 13.34
N ILE A 54 16.31 -21.16 14.11
CA ILE A 54 16.45 -21.30 15.56
C ILE A 54 17.75 -22.02 15.98
N ASP A 55 18.22 -22.98 15.18
CA ASP A 55 19.46 -23.69 15.47
C ASP A 55 20.71 -22.81 15.29
N GLU A 56 20.66 -21.83 14.37
CA GLU A 56 21.72 -20.83 14.25
C GLU A 56 21.70 -19.84 15.42
N ILE A 57 20.51 -19.45 15.89
CA ILE A 57 20.35 -18.61 17.09
C ILE A 57 20.93 -19.32 18.31
N ARG A 58 20.61 -20.62 18.50
CA ARG A 58 21.16 -21.43 19.61
C ARG A 58 22.68 -21.58 19.52
N ARG A 59 23.22 -21.78 18.32
CA ARG A 59 24.67 -21.80 18.08
C ARG A 59 25.32 -20.49 18.50
N LEU A 60 24.78 -19.36 18.06
CA LEU A 60 25.30 -18.03 18.40
C LEU A 60 25.20 -17.73 19.90
N ALA A 61 24.10 -18.14 20.53
CA ALA A 61 23.90 -18.02 21.98
C ALA A 61 25.01 -18.72 22.75
N SER A 62 25.33 -19.94 22.35
CA SER A 62 26.43 -20.72 22.92
C SER A 62 27.80 -20.07 22.69
N VAL A 63 28.06 -19.56 21.48
CA VAL A 63 29.35 -18.92 21.12
C VAL A 63 29.56 -17.59 21.86
N LEU A 64 28.52 -16.80 22.06
CA LEU A 64 28.59 -15.47 22.67
C LEU A 64 28.35 -15.49 24.18
N GLY A 65 27.92 -16.62 24.75
CA GLY A 65 27.50 -16.70 26.15
C GLY A 65 26.23 -15.89 26.45
N GLU A 66 25.37 -15.73 25.44
CA GLU A 66 24.10 -14.98 25.54
C GLU A 66 22.90 -15.91 25.58
N THR A 67 21.73 -15.38 25.93
CA THR A 67 20.48 -16.16 25.87
C THR A 67 19.90 -16.19 24.46
N ALA A 68 19.32 -17.32 24.06
CA ALA A 68 18.68 -17.46 22.75
C ALA A 68 17.58 -16.40 22.49
N PRO A 69 16.70 -16.06 23.46
CA PRO A 69 15.68 -15.02 23.24
C PRO A 69 16.25 -13.64 22.93
N LEU A 70 17.38 -13.24 23.53
CA LEU A 70 18.00 -11.94 23.24
C LEU A 70 18.59 -11.90 21.82
N LEU A 71 19.21 -13.00 21.38
CA LEU A 71 19.72 -13.09 20.01
C LEU A 71 18.59 -13.19 18.98
N GLU A 72 17.48 -13.83 19.34
CA GLU A 72 16.28 -13.84 18.51
C GLU A 72 15.78 -12.42 18.26
N ASP A 73 15.68 -11.56 19.28
CA ASP A 73 15.27 -10.16 19.08
C ASP A 73 16.18 -9.37 18.11
N VAL A 74 17.48 -9.71 18.04
CA VAL A 74 18.47 -9.04 17.17
C VAL A 74 18.39 -9.53 15.72
N PHE A 75 18.20 -10.84 15.54
CA PHE A 75 18.26 -11.48 14.23
C PHE A 75 16.89 -11.78 13.61
N SER A 76 15.86 -11.84 14.43
CA SER A 76 14.47 -12.16 14.11
C SER A 76 13.52 -11.24 14.90
N PRO A 77 13.49 -9.92 14.60
CA PRO A 77 12.77 -8.93 15.40
C PRO A 77 11.30 -9.31 15.67
N SER A 78 10.91 -9.24 16.93
CA SER A 78 9.60 -9.69 17.44
C SER A 78 8.45 -8.75 17.09
N ILE A 79 8.68 -7.44 17.05
CA ILE A 79 7.65 -6.44 16.69
C ILE A 79 7.68 -6.18 15.19
N ARG A 80 6.85 -6.91 14.45
CA ARG A 80 6.65 -6.78 13.00
C ARG A 80 5.26 -7.29 12.59
N PHE A 81 4.74 -6.77 11.49
CA PHE A 81 3.51 -7.30 10.88
C PHE A 81 3.83 -8.61 10.14
N ILE A 82 3.13 -9.69 10.48
CA ILE A 82 3.34 -11.04 9.93
C ILE A 82 2.02 -11.53 9.33
N ASP A 83 2.08 -12.16 8.15
CA ASP A 83 0.93 -12.76 7.47
C ASP A 83 -0.26 -11.83 7.24
N VAL A 84 0.02 -10.53 7.11
CA VAL A 84 -0.97 -9.46 6.91
C VAL A 84 -1.41 -9.28 5.45
N GLY A 85 -0.99 -10.18 4.56
CA GLY A 85 -1.29 -10.10 3.14
C GLY A 85 -0.92 -8.74 2.53
N ARG A 86 -1.88 -8.12 1.85
CA ARG A 86 -1.70 -6.82 1.17
C ARG A 86 -1.85 -5.59 2.07
N TYR A 87 -2.20 -5.79 3.34
CA TYR A 87 -2.35 -4.72 4.34
C TYR A 87 -1.03 -4.39 5.05
N GLY A 88 0.02 -5.18 4.80
CA GLY A 88 1.32 -4.91 5.39
C GLY A 88 1.88 -3.57 4.93
N PRO A 89 2.57 -2.83 5.81
CA PRO A 89 3.31 -1.65 5.40
C PRO A 89 4.23 -2.02 4.24
N PRO A 90 4.28 -1.23 3.16
CA PRO A 90 5.21 -1.49 2.08
C PRO A 90 6.63 -1.58 2.65
N PRO A 91 7.51 -2.39 2.04
CA PRO A 91 8.91 -2.39 2.44
C PRO A 91 9.42 -0.96 2.40
N ASP A 92 10.06 -0.52 3.48
CA ASP A 92 10.49 0.88 3.65
C ASP A 92 11.29 1.31 2.41
N SER A 93 10.64 2.09 1.55
CA SER A 93 11.22 2.60 0.30
C SER A 93 12.15 3.76 0.55
N ARG A 94 12.26 4.22 1.82
CA ARG A 94 13.28 5.18 2.23
C ARG A 94 14.63 4.70 1.75
N GLU A 95 15.43 5.66 1.31
CA GLU A 95 16.80 5.46 0.86
C GLU A 95 17.51 4.47 1.79
N ARG A 96 17.91 3.32 1.24
CA ARG A 96 18.45 2.15 1.97
C ARG A 96 19.64 2.47 2.91
N ARG A 97 20.17 3.69 2.82
CA ARG A 97 21.29 4.26 3.57
C ARG A 97 20.87 5.08 4.80
N ALA A 98 19.60 5.45 4.93
CA ALA A 98 19.09 6.16 6.09
C ALA A 98 19.14 5.27 7.33
N ILE A 99 19.61 5.83 8.45
CA ILE A 99 19.61 5.19 9.76
C ILE A 99 18.96 6.14 10.74
N ARG A 100 17.85 5.71 11.31
CA ARG A 100 17.12 6.47 12.32
C ARG A 100 17.58 6.11 13.73
N TYR A 101 17.71 7.07 14.63
CA TYR A 101 18.19 6.84 15.98
C TYR A 101 17.55 7.80 16.99
N CYS A 102 17.59 7.42 18.27
CA CYS A 102 17.23 8.27 19.39
C CYS A 102 18.50 8.83 20.03
N GLU A 103 18.56 10.15 20.29
CA GLU A 103 19.72 10.79 20.91
C GLU A 103 20.05 10.21 22.28
N THR A 104 19.03 9.99 23.11
CA THR A 104 19.22 9.39 24.43
C THR A 104 19.74 7.96 24.32
N CYS A 105 19.23 7.14 23.40
CA CYS A 105 19.75 5.78 23.19
C CYS A 105 21.22 5.78 22.76
N VAL A 106 21.60 6.63 21.80
CA VAL A 106 22.99 6.65 21.30
C VAL A 106 23.97 7.19 22.33
N GLN A 107 23.55 8.05 23.27
CA GLN A 107 24.38 8.47 24.41
C GLN A 107 24.78 7.30 25.32
N HIS A 108 23.98 6.23 25.36
CA HIS A 108 24.27 4.99 26.10
C HIS A 108 25.00 3.94 25.23
N GLY A 109 25.41 4.31 24.01
CA GLY A 109 26.04 3.39 23.06
C GLY A 109 25.09 2.32 22.51
N TYR A 110 23.80 2.63 22.40
CA TYR A 110 22.77 1.67 22.02
C TYR A 110 21.88 2.15 20.88
N HIS A 111 21.52 1.22 19.99
CA HIS A 111 20.53 1.46 18.96
C HIS A 111 19.59 0.25 18.81
N SER A 112 18.29 0.51 18.94
CA SER A 112 17.23 -0.49 18.83
C SER A 112 16.79 -0.75 17.40
N TYR A 113 16.36 -1.97 17.08
CA TYR A 113 15.73 -2.25 15.78
C TYR A 113 14.44 -1.45 15.57
N LEU A 114 13.74 -1.09 16.66
CA LEU A 114 12.50 -0.33 16.60
C LEU A 114 12.68 1.05 15.97
N HIS A 115 13.86 1.67 16.10
CA HIS A 115 14.13 2.97 15.48
C HIS A 115 14.06 2.91 13.94
N GLN A 116 14.29 1.73 13.36
CA GLN A 116 14.27 1.51 11.91
C GLN A 116 12.88 1.21 11.36
N LEU A 117 11.85 1.13 12.22
CA LEU A 117 10.48 0.94 11.76
C LEU A 117 9.98 2.25 11.14
N GLY A 118 9.70 2.23 9.83
CA GLY A 118 9.37 3.41 9.05
C GLY A 118 8.17 4.21 9.59
N TRP A 119 7.24 3.50 10.21
CA TRP A 119 5.96 3.96 10.77
C TRP A 119 6.02 4.44 12.23
N LEU A 120 7.17 4.35 12.89
CA LEU A 120 7.38 4.99 14.20
C LEU A 120 7.98 6.38 14.01
N ALA A 121 7.41 7.45 14.59
CA ALA A 121 8.01 8.79 14.58
C ALA A 121 8.93 9.02 15.79
N ARG A 122 8.61 8.40 16.93
CA ARG A 122 9.31 8.61 18.20
C ARG A 122 9.93 7.33 18.73
N CYS A 123 10.91 7.51 19.60
CA CYS A 123 11.56 6.43 20.33
C CYS A 123 10.56 5.78 21.31
N PRO A 124 10.31 4.45 21.23
CA PRO A 124 9.44 3.74 22.17
C PRO A 124 9.89 3.85 23.63
N PHE A 125 11.19 4.05 23.86
CA PHE A 125 11.77 4.11 25.20
C PHE A 125 11.72 5.53 25.80
N HIS A 126 11.98 6.56 24.99
CA HIS A 126 12.21 7.93 25.47
C HIS A 126 11.19 8.97 25.00
N LEU A 127 10.23 8.60 24.13
CA LEU A 127 9.26 9.52 23.50
C LEU A 127 9.88 10.73 22.77
N SER A 128 11.18 10.69 22.49
CA SER A 128 11.87 11.70 21.69
C SER A 128 11.67 11.40 20.20
N ALA A 129 11.53 12.43 19.36
CA ALA A 129 11.54 12.28 17.91
C ALA A 129 12.82 11.55 17.45
N LEU A 130 12.68 10.63 16.50
CA LEU A 130 13.80 9.91 15.91
C LEU A 130 14.54 10.80 14.90
N LYS A 131 15.87 10.88 15.01
CA LYS A 131 16.74 11.60 14.07
C LYS A 131 17.27 10.67 13.01
N THR A 132 17.65 11.19 11.85
CA THR A 132 18.24 10.40 10.76
C THR A 132 19.70 10.77 10.56
N THR A 133 20.56 9.75 10.38
CA THR A 133 21.91 9.87 9.83
C THR A 133 22.00 9.07 8.53
N TRP A 134 22.98 9.39 7.70
CA TRP A 134 23.09 8.87 6.35
C TRP A 134 24.39 8.09 6.19
N ALA A 135 24.28 6.87 5.65
CA ALA A 135 25.44 6.12 5.22
C ALA A 135 26.03 6.75 3.94
N GLN A 136 27.34 7.03 3.96
CA GLN A 136 28.01 7.63 2.81
C GLN A 136 28.12 6.64 1.65
N GLU A 137 28.01 7.15 0.42
CA GLU A 137 28.18 6.37 -0.81
C GLU A 137 29.64 5.99 -1.01
N HIS A 138 29.97 4.70 -0.87
CA HIS A 138 31.31 4.16 -1.12
C HIS A 138 31.24 2.76 -1.75
N THR A 139 32.37 2.20 -2.17
CA THR A 139 32.47 0.85 -2.77
C THR A 139 32.24 -0.31 -1.78
N ALA A 140 32.08 -0.02 -0.48
CA ALA A 140 31.84 -1.03 0.56
C ALA A 140 30.40 -1.58 0.52
N SER A 141 30.15 -2.73 1.18
CA SER A 141 28.79 -3.28 1.30
C SER A 141 27.86 -2.31 2.05
N LEU A 142 26.56 -2.37 1.76
CA LEU A 142 25.56 -1.52 2.40
C LEU A 142 25.58 -1.66 3.93
N MET A 143 25.66 -2.89 4.47
CA MET A 143 25.80 -3.08 5.92
C MET A 143 27.06 -2.41 6.47
N SER A 144 28.20 -2.47 5.76
CA SER A 144 29.44 -1.81 6.20
C SER A 144 29.28 -0.29 6.24
N GLN A 145 28.65 0.30 5.21
CA GLN A 145 28.34 1.73 5.17
C GLN A 145 27.43 2.11 6.34
N ARG A 146 26.39 1.31 6.61
CA ARG A 146 25.44 1.59 7.69
C ARG A 146 26.04 1.46 9.09
N VAL A 147 26.87 0.43 9.31
CA VAL A 147 27.61 0.25 10.55
C VAL A 147 28.54 1.43 10.80
N GLY A 148 29.27 1.88 9.78
CA GLY A 148 30.16 3.05 9.89
C GLY A 148 29.42 4.34 10.24
N ALA A 149 28.26 4.58 9.62
CA ALA A 149 27.44 5.75 9.93
C ALA A 149 26.85 5.71 11.35
N LEU A 150 26.40 4.54 11.82
CA LEU A 150 25.94 4.38 13.20
C LEU A 150 27.10 4.55 14.20
N GLU A 151 28.25 3.94 13.92
CA GLU A 151 29.45 4.05 14.75
C GLU A 151 29.92 5.51 14.88
N PHE A 152 29.89 6.28 13.79
CA PHE A 152 30.20 7.70 13.81
C PHE A 152 29.31 8.47 14.81
N VAL A 153 27.99 8.25 14.75
CA VAL A 153 27.04 8.86 15.69
C VAL A 153 27.32 8.41 17.13
N MET A 154 27.59 7.11 17.34
CA MET A 154 27.89 6.58 18.66
C MET A 154 29.17 7.18 19.26
N ARG A 155 30.26 7.26 18.50
CA ARG A 155 31.53 7.84 18.97
C ARG A 155 31.40 9.31 19.34
N GLN A 156 30.55 10.06 18.65
CA GLN A 156 30.30 11.46 18.96
C GLN A 156 29.44 11.67 20.22
N ARG A 157 28.56 10.73 20.54
CA ARG A 157 27.51 10.92 21.57
C ARG A 157 27.70 10.07 22.82
N CYS A 158 28.37 8.94 22.72
CA CYS A 158 28.65 8.01 23.82
C CYS A 158 30.10 8.13 24.29
N ARG A 159 30.29 8.62 25.52
CA ARG A 159 31.63 8.81 26.11
C ARG A 159 32.36 7.49 26.38
N THR A 160 31.63 6.40 26.58
CA THR A 160 32.17 5.08 26.93
C THR A 160 32.06 4.07 25.78
N TRP A 161 31.90 4.55 24.54
CA TRP A 161 31.86 3.67 23.37
C TRP A 161 33.12 2.81 23.27
N PRO A 162 33.03 1.49 22.95
CA PRO A 162 31.85 0.69 22.61
C PRO A 162 31.17 -0.04 23.79
N HIS A 163 31.63 0.19 25.02
CA HIS A 163 31.09 -0.47 26.22
C HIS A 163 29.70 0.08 26.61
N GLY A 164 29.46 1.37 26.38
CA GLY A 164 28.21 2.03 26.75
C GLY A 164 28.05 2.22 28.26
N ILE A 165 26.86 2.62 28.70
CA ILE A 165 26.53 2.82 30.11
C ILE A 165 25.26 2.00 30.39
N ASP A 166 25.30 1.12 31.39
CA ASP A 166 24.15 0.28 31.73
C ASP A 166 23.12 0.99 32.63
N ALA A 167 23.55 2.04 33.35
CA ALA A 167 22.66 2.89 34.12
C ALA A 167 21.69 3.64 33.19
N GLY A 168 20.38 3.57 33.49
CA GLY A 168 19.34 4.23 32.69
C GLY A 168 18.92 3.48 31.42
N PHE A 169 19.40 2.25 31.23
CA PHE A 169 19.04 1.45 30.07
C PHE A 169 17.58 0.95 30.13
N PRO A 170 16.84 0.90 29.00
CA PRO A 170 15.50 0.32 28.94
C PRO A 170 15.44 -1.10 29.51
N ALA A 171 14.63 -1.31 30.55
CA ALA A 171 14.29 -2.66 30.99
C ALA A 171 13.64 -3.44 29.82
N ARG A 172 13.78 -4.77 29.82
CA ARG A 172 13.11 -5.63 28.83
C ARG A 172 11.58 -5.47 28.89
N GLU A 173 11.05 -5.31 30.10
CA GLU A 173 9.63 -5.13 30.36
C GLU A 173 9.26 -3.65 30.45
N GLN A 174 9.24 -2.96 29.30
CA GLN A 174 8.62 -1.65 29.22
C GLN A 174 7.16 -1.78 28.82
N ALA A 175 6.26 -1.28 29.67
CA ALA A 175 4.82 -1.30 29.43
C ALA A 175 4.45 -0.79 28.03
N ARG A 176 5.08 0.31 27.57
CA ARG A 176 4.84 0.87 26.24
C ARG A 176 5.30 -0.03 25.09
N VAL A 177 6.45 -0.69 25.24
CA VAL A 177 6.96 -1.62 24.21
C VAL A 177 6.10 -2.89 24.16
N ALA A 178 5.63 -3.36 25.32
CA ALA A 178 4.67 -4.44 25.41
C ALA A 178 3.30 -4.06 24.79
N SER A 179 2.81 -2.83 25.05
CA SER A 179 1.59 -2.29 24.42
C SER A 179 1.74 -2.22 22.90
N LEU A 180 2.89 -1.74 22.42
CA LEU A 180 3.22 -1.68 20.99
C LEU A 180 3.24 -3.08 20.35
N ALA A 181 3.92 -4.04 20.99
CA ALA A 181 3.97 -5.42 20.51
C ALA A 181 2.56 -6.06 20.46
N GLY A 182 1.77 -5.85 21.51
CA GLY A 182 0.40 -6.34 21.61
C GLY A 182 -0.51 -5.76 20.54
N TRP A 183 -0.40 -4.46 20.26
CA TRP A 183 -1.15 -3.81 19.18
C TRP A 183 -0.74 -4.37 17.80
N VAL A 184 0.56 -4.44 17.49
CA VAL A 184 1.05 -5.01 16.21
C VAL A 184 0.53 -6.44 16.01
N ALA A 185 0.50 -7.26 17.06
CA ALA A 185 -0.03 -8.62 16.98
C ALA A 185 -1.55 -8.63 16.67
N ARG A 186 -2.36 -7.82 17.38
CA ARG A 186 -3.81 -7.74 17.13
C ARG A 186 -4.14 -7.18 15.74
N ALA A 187 -3.46 -6.10 15.34
CA ALA A 187 -3.59 -5.52 14.01
C ALA A 187 -3.20 -6.52 12.92
N SER A 188 -2.16 -7.33 13.15
CA SER A 188 -1.77 -8.39 12.21
C SER A 188 -2.84 -9.47 12.07
N VAL A 189 -3.45 -9.90 13.18
CA VAL A 189 -4.56 -10.86 13.17
C VAL A 189 -5.79 -10.29 12.44
N ALA A 190 -6.14 -9.03 12.71
CA ALA A 190 -7.25 -8.36 12.06
C ALA A 190 -7.04 -8.25 10.54
N ALA A 191 -5.85 -7.83 10.12
CA ALA A 191 -5.45 -7.75 8.72
C ALA A 191 -5.40 -9.13 8.03
N ALA A 192 -4.86 -10.15 8.68
CA ALA A 192 -4.80 -11.51 8.16
C ALA A 192 -6.20 -12.08 7.93
N ARG A 193 -7.12 -11.89 8.90
CA ARG A 193 -8.54 -12.27 8.77
C ARG A 193 -9.20 -11.57 7.58
N MET A 194 -8.95 -10.26 7.44
CA MET A 194 -9.48 -9.49 6.31
C MET A 194 -8.94 -10.00 4.96
N SER A 195 -7.62 -10.23 4.89
CA SER A 195 -6.95 -10.72 3.68
C SER A 195 -7.40 -12.13 3.29
N LEU A 196 -7.73 -13.00 4.24
CA LEU A 196 -8.18 -14.37 3.96
C LEU A 196 -9.57 -14.40 3.31
N GLY A 197 -10.46 -13.48 3.74
CA GLY A 197 -11.80 -13.34 3.19
C GLY A 197 -11.87 -12.51 1.90
N GLU A 198 -10.79 -11.83 1.49
CA GLU A 198 -10.80 -10.93 0.33
C GLU A 198 -11.01 -11.70 -0.98
N ILE A 199 -12.09 -11.36 -1.69
CA ILE A 199 -12.44 -11.99 -2.98
C ILE A 199 -12.33 -11.01 -4.15
N TRP A 200 -12.31 -9.70 -3.86
CA TRP A 200 -12.06 -8.66 -4.83
C TRP A 200 -11.49 -7.41 -4.18
N SER A 201 -10.69 -6.69 -4.97
CA SER A 201 -9.85 -5.61 -4.52
C SER A 201 -9.66 -4.60 -5.64
N SER A 202 -10.04 -3.36 -5.38
CA SER A 202 -9.94 -2.23 -6.30
C SER A 202 -8.52 -1.93 -6.75
N GLY A 203 -8.37 -1.39 -7.97
CA GLY A 203 -7.09 -0.92 -8.51
C GLY A 203 -6.07 -2.00 -8.87
N ASN A 204 -6.44 -3.29 -8.92
CA ASN A 204 -5.55 -4.36 -9.40
C ASN A 204 -5.29 -4.32 -10.91
N ASP A 205 -6.08 -3.56 -11.68
CA ASP A 205 -6.13 -3.64 -13.14
C ASP A 205 -5.32 -2.55 -13.88
N GLY A 206 -4.23 -2.06 -13.27
CA GLY A 206 -3.23 -1.26 -13.99
C GLY A 206 -3.22 0.26 -13.74
N MET A 207 -3.85 0.74 -12.65
CA MET A 207 -3.66 2.13 -12.22
C MET A 207 -2.19 2.36 -11.77
N PRO A 208 -1.55 3.50 -12.11
CA PRO A 208 -0.18 3.82 -11.69
C PRO A 208 -0.06 4.05 -10.17
N GLY A 209 1.11 3.82 -9.57
CA GLY A 209 1.41 4.07 -8.14
C GLY A 209 1.67 2.82 -7.28
N ALA A 210 2.01 2.98 -6.00
CA ALA A 210 2.15 1.91 -5.02
C ALA A 210 1.40 2.29 -3.73
N VAL A 211 0.93 1.33 -2.95
CA VAL A 211 0.33 1.63 -1.63
C VAL A 211 1.38 2.35 -0.79
N SER A 212 1.08 3.57 -0.36
CA SER A 212 1.98 4.37 0.45
C SER A 212 2.06 3.83 1.88
N LEU A 213 3.11 4.20 2.61
CA LEU A 213 3.23 3.85 4.03
C LEU A 213 2.07 4.45 4.85
N ASP A 214 1.68 5.68 4.54
CA ASP A 214 0.54 6.38 5.17
C ASP A 214 -0.75 5.59 5.00
N GLN A 215 -1.03 5.18 3.77
CA GLN A 215 -2.21 4.40 3.46
C GLN A 215 -2.22 3.05 4.18
N ALA A 216 -1.17 2.24 4.03
CA ALA A 216 -1.13 0.92 4.63
C ALA A 216 -1.29 0.99 6.16
N PHE A 217 -0.65 1.99 6.77
CA PHE A 217 -0.72 2.17 8.22
C PHE A 217 -2.08 2.71 8.67
N GLY A 218 -2.68 3.65 7.93
CA GLY A 218 -4.04 4.11 8.17
C GLY A 218 -5.06 2.98 8.10
N GLN A 219 -4.95 2.11 7.10
CA GLN A 219 -5.79 0.91 6.99
C GLN A 219 -5.63 0.00 8.21
N LEU A 220 -4.40 -0.29 8.64
CA LEU A 220 -4.15 -1.11 9.84
C LEU A 220 -4.76 -0.50 11.11
N ARG A 221 -4.66 0.82 11.27
CA ARG A 221 -5.22 1.54 12.44
C ARG A 221 -6.74 1.55 12.45
N THR A 222 -7.38 1.63 11.29
CA THR A 222 -8.85 1.51 11.21
C THR A 222 -9.35 0.09 11.48
N LEU A 223 -8.55 -0.93 11.17
CA LEU A 223 -8.87 -2.33 11.49
C LEU A 223 -8.68 -2.64 12.97
N GLU A 224 -7.63 -2.10 13.59
CA GLU A 224 -7.33 -2.24 15.00
C GLU A 224 -6.73 -0.92 15.54
N PRO A 225 -7.52 -0.12 16.27
CA PRO A 225 -7.04 1.14 16.81
C PRO A 225 -5.86 0.94 17.78
N PRO A 226 -4.80 1.75 17.66
CA PRO A 226 -3.70 1.75 18.61
C PRO A 226 -4.16 2.22 20.01
N PRO A 227 -3.65 1.61 21.09
CA PRO A 227 -3.83 2.14 22.45
C PRO A 227 -3.30 3.57 22.62
N GLU A 228 -3.95 4.36 23.47
CA GLU A 228 -3.60 5.77 23.73
C GLU A 228 -2.13 5.96 24.16
N ASP A 229 -1.54 4.99 24.86
CA ASP A 229 -0.18 5.07 25.39
C ASP A 229 0.92 4.91 24.31
N ILE A 230 0.58 4.32 23.17
CA ILE A 230 1.48 4.15 22.03
C ILE A 230 1.19 5.13 20.89
N GLU A 231 0.04 5.80 20.89
CA GLU A 231 -0.34 6.75 19.85
C GLU A 231 0.74 7.81 19.58
N PRO A 232 1.39 8.42 20.59
CA PRO A 232 2.46 9.39 20.35
C PRO A 232 3.71 8.80 19.67
N LEU A 233 3.87 7.47 19.67
CA LEU A 233 4.99 6.80 19.00
C LEU A 233 4.85 6.77 17.50
N LEU A 234 3.61 6.71 17.03
CA LEU A 234 3.27 6.50 15.65
C LEU A 234 3.53 7.76 14.84
N THR A 235 3.80 7.60 13.56
CA THR A 235 3.75 8.74 12.63
C THR A 235 2.34 9.32 12.58
N GLU A 236 2.20 10.63 12.34
CA GLU A 236 0.90 11.25 11.93
C GLU A 236 0.31 10.57 10.68
N ALA A 237 1.14 9.78 10.00
CA ALA A 237 0.72 8.96 8.90
C ALA A 237 -0.37 7.96 9.36
N GLY A 238 -1.51 7.96 8.68
CA GLY A 238 -2.63 7.08 8.97
C GLY A 238 -3.74 7.68 9.83
N ASP A 239 -3.54 8.81 10.52
CA ASP A 239 -4.54 9.44 11.43
C ASP A 239 -5.84 9.81 10.72
N ARG A 240 -5.73 10.08 9.42
CA ARG A 240 -6.82 10.62 8.60
C ARG A 240 -7.64 9.53 7.93
N TRP A 241 -7.32 8.27 8.13
CA TRP A 241 -8.03 7.20 7.45
C TRP A 241 -9.28 6.79 8.23
N SER A 242 -10.40 6.65 7.53
CA SER A 242 -11.64 6.13 8.07
C SER A 242 -12.07 4.89 7.31
N LEU A 243 -12.76 3.98 7.99
CA LEU A 243 -13.27 2.75 7.42
C LEU A 243 -14.79 2.80 7.41
N GLU A 244 -15.35 2.76 6.22
CA GLU A 244 -16.77 2.56 5.97
C GLU A 244 -17.00 1.10 5.59
N SER A 245 -18.06 0.48 6.10
CA SER A 245 -18.37 -0.92 5.80
C SER A 245 -19.86 -1.13 5.56
N HIS A 246 -20.19 -1.98 4.61
CA HIS A 246 -21.56 -2.37 4.29
C HIS A 246 -21.67 -3.90 4.19
N ALA A 247 -22.55 -4.47 5.00
CA ALA A 247 -22.82 -5.90 5.01
C ALA A 247 -23.95 -6.25 4.03
N PHE A 248 -23.79 -7.33 3.30
CA PHE A 248 -24.78 -7.90 2.39
C PHE A 248 -25.19 -9.28 2.87
N ALA A 249 -26.47 -9.60 2.66
CA ALA A 249 -27.06 -10.86 3.10
C ALA A 249 -26.38 -12.09 2.49
N ARG A 250 -26.49 -13.22 3.19
CA ARG A 250 -25.98 -14.54 2.79
C ARG A 250 -26.36 -14.95 1.36
N GLN A 251 -27.51 -14.54 0.86
CA GLN A 251 -27.97 -14.82 -0.50
C GLN A 251 -27.01 -14.27 -1.56
N ALA A 252 -26.44 -13.07 -1.36
CA ALA A 252 -25.44 -12.51 -2.26
C ALA A 252 -24.17 -13.37 -2.30
N ARG A 253 -23.74 -13.90 -1.14
CA ARG A 253 -22.62 -14.84 -1.04
C ARG A 253 -22.89 -16.14 -1.81
N ILE A 254 -24.09 -16.71 -1.68
CA ILE A 254 -24.50 -17.93 -2.42
C ILE A 254 -24.48 -17.67 -3.92
N GLN A 255 -25.05 -16.55 -4.38
CA GLN A 255 -25.06 -16.20 -5.79
C GLN A 255 -23.63 -15.98 -6.34
N LEU A 256 -22.74 -15.40 -5.53
CA LEU A 256 -21.32 -15.28 -5.86
C LEU A 256 -20.61 -16.65 -5.93
N GLY A 257 -21.02 -17.61 -5.08
CA GLY A 257 -20.58 -19.00 -5.20
C GLY A 257 -20.96 -19.64 -6.53
N HIS A 258 -22.16 -19.35 -7.07
CA HIS A 258 -22.58 -19.84 -8.38
C HIS A 258 -21.75 -19.24 -9.52
N LEU A 259 -21.31 -17.98 -9.41
CA LEU A 259 -20.38 -17.38 -10.39
C LEU A 259 -19.10 -18.22 -10.52
N ARG A 260 -18.53 -18.65 -9.40
CA ARG A 260 -17.28 -19.45 -9.37
C ARG A 260 -17.45 -20.80 -10.06
N LEU A 261 -18.63 -21.43 -9.95
CA LEU A 261 -18.95 -22.68 -10.65
C LEU A 261 -18.97 -22.50 -12.17
N CYS A 262 -19.23 -21.29 -12.66
CA CYS A 262 -19.17 -20.90 -14.06
C CYS A 262 -17.83 -20.27 -14.46
N HIS A 263 -16.79 -20.38 -13.63
CA HIS A 263 -15.47 -19.76 -13.84
C HIS A 263 -15.51 -18.24 -14.02
N LEU A 264 -16.50 -17.56 -13.43
CA LEU A 264 -16.59 -16.10 -13.40
C LEU A 264 -16.09 -15.57 -12.07
N SER A 265 -15.15 -14.61 -12.12
CA SER A 265 -14.74 -13.85 -10.94
C SER A 265 -15.70 -12.68 -10.69
N PHE A 266 -15.70 -12.14 -9.45
CA PHE A 266 -16.43 -10.90 -9.17
C PHE A 266 -15.95 -9.74 -10.05
N ALA A 267 -14.64 -9.66 -10.33
CA ALA A 267 -14.07 -8.63 -11.19
C ALA A 267 -14.65 -8.69 -12.62
N ASP A 268 -14.79 -9.90 -13.19
CA ASP A 268 -15.37 -10.06 -14.53
C ASP A 268 -16.83 -9.60 -14.57
N VAL A 269 -17.59 -9.91 -13.51
CA VAL A 269 -19.01 -9.51 -13.38
C VAL A 269 -19.14 -8.01 -13.19
N LEU A 270 -18.32 -7.42 -12.32
CA LEU A 270 -18.28 -5.99 -12.07
C LEU A 270 -17.94 -5.24 -13.35
N HIS A 271 -16.90 -5.68 -14.07
CA HIS A 271 -16.48 -5.08 -15.33
C HIS A 271 -17.58 -5.18 -16.39
N PHE A 272 -18.24 -6.34 -16.53
CA PHE A 272 -19.40 -6.49 -17.41
C PHE A 272 -20.54 -5.53 -17.03
N TYR A 273 -20.89 -5.50 -15.75
CA TYR A 273 -21.96 -4.67 -15.19
C TYR A 273 -21.75 -3.19 -15.51
N ILE A 274 -20.53 -2.69 -15.32
CA ILE A 274 -20.18 -1.29 -15.63
C ILE A 274 -20.42 -0.99 -17.10
N ARG A 275 -19.89 -1.83 -18.00
CA ARG A 275 -19.93 -1.58 -19.44
C ARG A 275 -21.34 -1.56 -20.00
N ILE A 276 -22.18 -2.55 -19.64
CA ILE A 276 -23.56 -2.58 -20.14
C ILE A 276 -24.39 -1.42 -19.58
N ASN A 277 -24.16 -1.03 -18.31
CA ASN A 277 -24.92 0.08 -17.71
C ASN A 277 -24.51 1.43 -18.29
N ALA A 278 -23.23 1.61 -18.64
CA ALA A 278 -22.76 2.82 -19.33
C ALA A 278 -23.38 3.01 -20.72
N ALA A 279 -23.73 1.92 -21.41
CA ALA A 279 -24.41 1.93 -22.71
C ALA A 279 -25.95 1.79 -22.62
N SER A 280 -26.50 1.56 -21.44
CA SER A 280 -27.92 1.28 -21.25
C SER A 280 -28.79 2.52 -21.43
N ALA A 281 -29.97 2.35 -22.03
CA ALA A 281 -31.00 3.39 -22.08
C ALA A 281 -31.58 3.72 -20.68
N ASN A 282 -31.44 2.80 -19.71
CA ASN A 282 -31.90 2.96 -18.33
C ASN A 282 -30.70 2.82 -17.37
N PRO A 283 -29.77 3.79 -17.39
CA PRO A 283 -28.50 3.69 -16.69
C PRO A 283 -28.68 3.58 -15.16
N SER A 284 -27.74 2.91 -14.51
CA SER A 284 -27.64 2.88 -13.04
C SER A 284 -27.29 4.25 -12.45
N SER A 285 -27.44 4.35 -11.13
CA SER A 285 -27.17 5.55 -10.34
C SER A 285 -25.74 6.09 -10.58
N PHE A 286 -24.74 5.20 -10.64
CA PHE A 286 -23.34 5.57 -10.82
C PHE A 286 -23.07 6.25 -12.17
N VAL A 287 -23.75 5.85 -13.25
CA VAL A 287 -23.58 6.46 -14.59
C VAL A 287 -24.11 7.88 -14.60
N THR A 288 -25.25 8.12 -13.93
CA THR A 288 -25.80 9.46 -13.77
C THR A 288 -24.82 10.36 -13.02
N ARG A 289 -24.19 9.82 -11.96
CA ARG A 289 -23.17 10.52 -11.18
C ARG A 289 -21.91 10.81 -12.00
N LEU A 290 -21.46 9.84 -12.80
CA LEU A 290 -20.34 9.97 -13.71
C LEU A 290 -20.58 11.08 -14.76
N ASN A 291 -21.76 11.13 -15.36
CA ASN A 291 -22.13 12.17 -16.32
C ASN A 291 -22.14 13.56 -15.66
N ALA A 292 -22.72 13.69 -14.47
CA ALA A 292 -22.71 14.95 -13.72
C ALA A 292 -21.30 15.44 -13.37
N ILE A 293 -20.38 14.51 -13.12
CA ILE A 293 -18.95 14.78 -12.90
C ILE A 293 -18.28 15.27 -14.19
N GLN A 294 -18.54 14.61 -15.32
CA GLN A 294 -17.98 14.96 -16.61
C GLN A 294 -18.44 16.35 -17.06
N ASP A 295 -19.70 16.70 -16.82
CA ASP A 295 -20.25 18.02 -17.12
C ASP A 295 -19.55 19.14 -16.31
N ARG A 296 -19.13 18.86 -15.07
CA ARG A 296 -18.36 19.82 -14.26
C ARG A 296 -16.96 20.03 -14.82
N GLN A 297 -16.31 18.96 -15.30
CA GLN A 297 -14.97 19.04 -15.91
C GLN A 297 -15.00 19.69 -17.29
N ALA A 298 -16.10 19.54 -18.05
CA ALA A 298 -16.30 20.22 -19.34
C ALA A 298 -16.34 21.75 -19.23
N ARG A 299 -16.52 22.30 -18.02
CA ARG A 299 -16.46 23.76 -17.76
C ARG A 299 -15.05 24.34 -17.80
N HIS A 300 -13.99 23.54 -17.98
CA HIS A 300 -12.64 24.02 -18.30
C HIS A 300 -12.55 24.56 -19.75
N GLY A 301 -13.36 25.60 -20.02
CA GLY A 301 -13.43 26.30 -21.29
C GLY A 301 -12.12 27.01 -21.61
N THR A 302 -11.57 26.70 -22.78
CA THR A 302 -10.35 27.31 -23.35
C THR A 302 -9.10 27.11 -22.48
N CYS A 303 -8.76 25.85 -22.23
CA CYS A 303 -7.63 25.36 -21.42
C CYS A 303 -6.36 26.25 -21.49
N ARG A 304 -6.09 26.94 -20.37
CA ARG A 304 -4.86 27.68 -20.05
C ARG A 304 -3.93 26.88 -19.12
N CYS A 305 -4.05 25.55 -19.12
CA CYS A 305 -3.25 24.69 -18.25
C CYS A 305 -1.75 24.87 -18.56
N ARG A 306 -0.95 25.00 -17.51
CA ARG A 306 0.51 25.14 -17.59
C ARG A 306 1.22 23.85 -17.96
N TRP A 307 0.50 22.73 -17.92
CA TRP A 307 0.99 21.40 -18.24
C TRP A 307 0.20 20.81 -19.39
N ARG A 308 0.90 20.12 -20.29
CA ARG A 308 0.32 19.37 -21.40
C ARG A 308 1.03 18.04 -21.57
N LEU A 309 0.30 17.02 -21.97
CA LEU A 309 0.85 15.71 -22.28
C LEU A 309 1.13 15.60 -23.78
N THR A 310 2.38 15.29 -24.14
CA THR A 310 2.76 14.88 -25.50
C THR A 310 2.77 13.36 -25.58
N LYS A 311 2.32 12.80 -26.71
CA LYS A 311 2.47 11.39 -27.04
C LYS A 311 3.44 11.24 -28.22
N GLU A 312 4.70 10.92 -27.92
CA GLU A 312 5.73 10.66 -28.94
C GLU A 312 5.96 9.15 -29.04
N GLY A 313 5.29 8.52 -30.00
CA GLY A 313 5.34 7.06 -30.18
C GLY A 313 4.73 6.32 -28.97
N ARG A 314 5.54 5.56 -28.24
CA ARG A 314 5.13 4.84 -27.02
C ARG A 314 5.40 5.64 -25.73
N LEU A 315 6.07 6.78 -25.82
CA LEU A 315 6.44 7.59 -24.66
C LEU A 315 5.45 8.72 -24.50
N SER A 316 4.94 8.87 -23.29
CA SER A 316 4.11 10.01 -22.90
C SER A 316 4.92 10.92 -22.00
N ARG A 317 4.96 12.22 -22.28
CA ARG A 317 5.75 13.18 -21.51
C ARG A 317 4.92 14.42 -21.18
N TRP A 318 4.96 14.82 -19.90
CA TRP A 318 4.42 16.10 -19.47
C TRP A 318 5.41 17.22 -19.79
N VAL A 319 4.93 18.27 -20.44
CA VAL A 319 5.70 19.46 -20.78
C VAL A 319 5.02 20.69 -20.21
N ARG A 320 5.83 21.60 -19.66
CA ARG A 320 5.35 22.92 -19.27
C ARG A 320 5.14 23.77 -20.52
N VAL A 321 3.99 24.42 -20.61
CA VAL A 321 3.63 25.35 -21.68
C VAL A 321 3.21 26.68 -21.08
N HIS A 322 3.49 27.76 -21.79
CA HIS A 322 3.00 29.07 -21.37
C HIS A 322 1.48 29.16 -21.65
N PRO A 323 0.65 29.59 -20.69
CA PRO A 323 -0.80 29.69 -20.86
C PRO A 323 -1.26 30.53 -22.06
N GLU A 324 -0.40 31.44 -22.52
CA GLU A 324 -0.67 32.38 -23.62
C GLU A 324 -0.34 31.81 -25.01
N GLU A 325 0.38 30.68 -25.10
CA GLU A 325 0.80 30.09 -26.38
C GLU A 325 -0.32 29.38 -27.15
N GLY A 326 -1.55 29.39 -26.62
CA GLY A 326 -2.72 28.79 -27.24
C GLY A 326 -2.67 27.26 -27.34
N PRO A 327 -3.75 26.63 -27.82
CA PRO A 327 -3.79 25.18 -28.03
C PRO A 327 -2.87 24.79 -29.20
N ARG A 328 -1.75 24.10 -28.90
CA ARG A 328 -0.92 23.47 -29.93
C ARG A 328 -1.49 22.09 -30.30
N TRP A 329 -1.50 21.78 -31.60
CA TRP A 329 -1.93 20.47 -32.11
C TRP A 329 -1.08 19.34 -31.50
N GLY A 330 -1.73 18.25 -31.06
CA GLY A 330 -1.07 17.07 -30.48
C GLY A 330 -0.77 17.13 -28.98
N LEU A 331 -1.14 18.22 -28.29
CA LEU A 331 -1.02 18.36 -26.83
C LEU A 331 -2.34 18.06 -26.12
N ILE A 332 -2.31 17.12 -25.17
CA ILE A 332 -3.49 16.70 -24.40
C ILE A 332 -3.53 17.47 -23.07
N CYS A 333 -4.69 18.00 -22.70
CA CYS A 333 -4.90 18.69 -21.43
C CYS A 333 -5.00 17.68 -20.26
N PRO A 334 -4.52 18.02 -19.04
CA PRO A 334 -4.79 17.22 -17.84
C PRO A 334 -6.26 16.85 -17.64
N TYR A 335 -7.18 17.77 -17.91
CA TYR A 335 -8.63 17.52 -17.83
C TYR A 335 -9.10 16.48 -18.86
N ASP A 336 -8.55 16.52 -20.08
CA ASP A 336 -8.86 15.50 -21.10
C ASP A 336 -8.34 14.13 -20.67
N VAL A 337 -7.17 14.09 -20.01
CA VAL A 337 -6.61 12.84 -19.44
C VAL A 337 -7.54 12.31 -18.35
N ALA A 338 -7.98 13.15 -17.40
CA ALA A 338 -8.91 12.75 -16.34
C ALA A 338 -10.24 12.23 -16.89
N LEU A 339 -10.83 12.94 -17.86
CA LEU A 339 -12.06 12.51 -18.54
C LEU A 339 -11.88 11.16 -19.25
N ASN A 340 -10.76 10.99 -19.95
CA ASN A 340 -10.46 9.74 -20.64
C ASN A 340 -10.26 8.57 -19.66
N GLU A 341 -9.61 8.79 -18.52
CA GLU A 341 -9.49 7.77 -17.45
C GLU A 341 -10.86 7.37 -16.89
N LEU A 342 -11.73 8.35 -16.61
CA LEU A 342 -13.10 8.09 -16.16
C LEU A 342 -13.91 7.30 -17.19
N GLN A 343 -13.76 7.61 -18.49
CA GLN A 343 -14.44 6.88 -19.57
C GLN A 343 -13.92 5.44 -19.71
N LEU A 344 -12.61 5.24 -19.64
CA LEU A 344 -12.00 3.91 -19.71
C LEU A 344 -12.35 3.03 -18.49
N GLY A 345 -12.39 3.61 -17.30
CA GLY A 345 -12.74 2.90 -16.07
C GLY A 345 -14.23 2.59 -16.00
N TRP A 346 -15.05 3.63 -15.99
CA TRP A 346 -16.44 3.56 -15.52
C TRP A 346 -17.49 3.99 -16.54
N GLY A 347 -17.07 4.55 -17.68
CA GLY A 347 -17.96 5.09 -18.71
C GLY A 347 -18.02 4.27 -20.01
N ARG A 348 -18.19 4.99 -21.12
CA ARG A 348 -18.24 4.48 -22.49
C ARG A 348 -16.83 4.19 -23.01
N ALA A 349 -16.23 3.12 -22.49
CA ALA A 349 -14.88 2.69 -22.86
C ALA A 349 -14.76 2.38 -24.36
N ASP A 350 -15.85 1.99 -25.03
CA ASP A 350 -15.92 1.82 -26.48
C ASP A 350 -15.55 3.09 -27.26
N LEU A 351 -15.76 4.27 -26.68
CA LEU A 351 -15.37 5.55 -27.27
C LEU A 351 -13.92 5.94 -26.97
N ALA A 352 -13.32 5.36 -25.93
CA ALA A 352 -11.98 5.72 -25.43
C ALA A 352 -10.89 4.71 -25.83
N LEU A 353 -11.27 3.46 -26.12
CA LEU A 353 -10.36 2.41 -26.55
C LEU A 353 -10.00 2.52 -28.04
N SER A 354 -8.84 1.99 -28.41
CA SER A 354 -8.53 1.76 -29.81
C SER A 354 -9.45 0.68 -30.40
N ASN A 355 -9.75 0.75 -31.70
CA ASN A 355 -10.62 -0.23 -32.39
C ASN A 355 -10.23 -1.69 -32.12
N ARG A 356 -8.91 -1.98 -32.05
CA ARG A 356 -8.41 -3.32 -31.75
C ARG A 356 -8.73 -3.76 -30.32
N GLN A 357 -8.56 -2.87 -29.35
CA GLN A 357 -8.86 -3.18 -27.94
C GLN A 357 -10.36 -3.32 -27.73
N ALA A 358 -11.17 -2.44 -28.34
CA ALA A 358 -12.62 -2.53 -28.30
C ALA A 358 -13.13 -3.86 -28.86
N GLU A 359 -12.57 -4.32 -29.99
CA GLU A 359 -12.94 -5.62 -30.58
C GLU A 359 -12.52 -6.80 -29.69
N GLN A 360 -11.33 -6.76 -29.08
CA GLN A 360 -10.90 -7.79 -28.13
C GLN A 360 -11.80 -7.86 -26.89
N GLU A 361 -12.17 -6.71 -26.35
CA GLU A 361 -13.07 -6.61 -25.19
C GLU A 361 -14.47 -7.11 -25.56
N ARG A 362 -14.99 -6.73 -26.73
CA ARG A 362 -16.27 -7.21 -27.27
C ARG A 362 -16.29 -8.74 -27.37
N GLN A 363 -15.27 -9.36 -27.96
CA GLN A 363 -15.16 -10.82 -28.08
C GLN A 363 -15.11 -11.51 -26.71
N ARG A 364 -14.33 -10.97 -25.76
CA ARG A 364 -14.30 -11.45 -24.37
C ARG A 364 -15.70 -11.40 -23.76
N PHE A 365 -16.42 -10.29 -23.92
CA PHE A 365 -17.75 -10.13 -23.34
C PHE A 365 -18.85 -10.92 -24.03
N CYS A 366 -18.74 -11.22 -25.33
CA CYS A 366 -19.62 -12.20 -25.97
C CYS A 366 -19.57 -13.54 -25.24
N SER A 367 -18.37 -14.01 -24.87
CA SER A 367 -18.19 -15.25 -24.10
C SER A 367 -18.77 -15.16 -22.70
N VAL A 368 -18.47 -14.08 -21.96
CA VAL A 368 -18.95 -13.86 -20.58
C VAL A 368 -20.48 -13.72 -20.53
N SER A 369 -21.10 -13.09 -21.54
CA SER A 369 -22.55 -12.87 -21.60
C SER A 369 -23.36 -14.17 -21.57
N ARG A 370 -22.82 -15.28 -22.10
CA ARG A 370 -23.50 -16.59 -22.08
C ARG A 370 -23.64 -17.09 -20.65
N ALA A 371 -22.54 -17.13 -19.91
CA ALA A 371 -22.52 -17.54 -18.51
C ALA A 371 -23.37 -16.59 -17.63
N MET A 372 -23.32 -15.28 -17.86
CA MET A 372 -24.16 -14.31 -17.15
C MET A 372 -25.66 -14.55 -17.41
N ARG A 373 -26.03 -14.87 -18.66
CA ARG A 373 -27.42 -15.16 -19.04
C ARG A 373 -27.90 -16.47 -18.39
N ASP A 374 -27.08 -17.51 -18.43
CA ASP A 374 -27.42 -18.82 -17.85
C ASP A 374 -27.62 -18.72 -16.33
N LEU A 375 -26.89 -17.82 -15.67
CA LEU A 375 -27.05 -17.50 -14.26
C LEU A 375 -28.20 -16.52 -13.97
N GLY A 376 -28.94 -16.08 -14.99
CA GLY A 376 -30.06 -15.16 -14.87
C GLY A 376 -29.67 -13.74 -14.45
N LEU A 377 -28.40 -13.35 -14.62
CA LEU A 377 -27.90 -12.02 -14.25
C LEU A 377 -28.19 -10.97 -15.32
N ILE A 378 -28.31 -11.40 -16.57
CA ILE A 378 -28.65 -10.53 -17.70
C ILE A 378 -29.79 -11.12 -18.53
N ARG A 379 -30.43 -10.25 -19.30
CA ARG A 379 -31.37 -10.61 -20.37
C ARG A 379 -30.89 -9.95 -21.66
N TYR A 380 -31.25 -10.52 -22.81
CA TYR A 380 -31.01 -9.82 -24.07
C TYR A 380 -32.16 -8.87 -24.37
N THR A 381 -31.83 -7.73 -24.97
CA THR A 381 -32.82 -6.74 -25.42
C THR A 381 -33.70 -7.32 -26.53
N ARG A 382 -34.86 -6.69 -26.77
CA ARG A 382 -35.79 -7.15 -27.82
C ARG A 382 -35.18 -7.10 -29.22
N ASP A 383 -34.27 -6.16 -29.44
CA ASP A 383 -33.64 -5.92 -30.75
C ASP A 383 -32.36 -6.75 -30.94
N ALA A 384 -31.93 -7.50 -29.92
CA ALA A 384 -30.78 -8.39 -30.01
C ALA A 384 -31.11 -9.58 -30.92
N ALA A 385 -30.20 -9.91 -31.85
CA ALA A 385 -30.37 -11.12 -32.66
C ALA A 385 -29.70 -12.30 -31.95
N VAL A 386 -30.50 -13.33 -31.73
CA VAL A 386 -30.14 -14.47 -30.91
C VAL A 386 -30.09 -15.71 -31.82
N ALA A 387 -28.97 -16.43 -31.77
CA ALA A 387 -28.82 -17.70 -32.46
C ALA A 387 -29.82 -18.74 -31.94
N PRO A 388 -30.11 -19.83 -32.69
CA PRO A 388 -31.02 -20.89 -32.26
C PRO A 388 -30.66 -21.51 -30.90
N ALA A 389 -29.37 -21.50 -30.54
CA ALA A 389 -28.88 -21.97 -29.24
C ALA A 389 -29.26 -21.03 -28.06
N GLY A 390 -29.89 -19.88 -28.34
CA GLY A 390 -30.30 -18.92 -27.32
C GLY A 390 -29.22 -17.90 -26.94
N TYR A 391 -28.14 -17.74 -27.70
CA TYR A 391 -27.05 -16.79 -27.39
C TYR A 391 -26.89 -15.71 -28.46
N LEU A 392 -26.30 -14.56 -28.13
CA LEU A 392 -25.98 -13.52 -29.12
C LEU A 392 -25.07 -14.05 -30.22
N TYR A 393 -25.26 -13.55 -31.45
CA TYR A 393 -24.28 -13.76 -32.52
C TYR A 393 -22.95 -13.06 -32.19
N ALA A 394 -21.85 -13.62 -32.68
CA ALA A 394 -20.49 -13.20 -32.32
C ALA A 394 -20.09 -11.83 -32.88
N ASP A 395 -20.87 -11.26 -33.79
CA ASP A 395 -20.69 -9.95 -34.41
C ASP A 395 -21.55 -8.86 -33.76
N GLN A 396 -22.44 -9.21 -32.82
CA GLN A 396 -23.30 -8.23 -32.16
C GLN A 396 -22.55 -7.37 -31.15
N ASP A 397 -23.11 -6.18 -30.96
CA ASP A 397 -22.72 -5.27 -29.91
C ASP A 397 -23.31 -5.73 -28.57
N VAL A 398 -22.48 -6.39 -27.75
CA VAL A 398 -22.87 -6.91 -26.44
C VAL A 398 -23.32 -5.80 -25.50
N TRP A 399 -22.80 -4.58 -25.66
CA TRP A 399 -23.05 -3.45 -24.76
C TRP A 399 -24.50 -3.01 -24.80
N THR A 400 -25.06 -2.92 -26.02
CA THR A 400 -26.45 -2.47 -26.25
C THR A 400 -27.44 -3.63 -26.30
N CYS A 401 -26.96 -4.86 -26.53
CA CYS A 401 -27.81 -6.05 -26.64
C CYS A 401 -28.07 -6.75 -25.30
N CYS A 402 -27.45 -6.32 -24.21
CA CYS A 402 -27.62 -6.91 -22.87
C CYS A 402 -28.22 -5.92 -21.88
N GLU A 403 -29.15 -6.39 -21.06
CA GLU A 403 -29.71 -5.66 -19.92
C GLU A 403 -29.45 -6.40 -18.62
N TRP A 404 -29.07 -5.67 -17.58
CA TRP A 404 -28.89 -6.23 -16.24
C TRP A 404 -30.23 -6.55 -15.57
N VAL A 405 -30.33 -7.71 -14.94
CA VAL A 405 -31.49 -8.12 -14.14
C VAL A 405 -31.41 -7.47 -12.76
N ARG A 406 -32.18 -6.39 -12.57
CA ARG A 406 -32.17 -5.59 -11.34
C ARG A 406 -32.57 -6.38 -10.09
N GLU A 407 -33.40 -7.42 -10.24
CA GLU A 407 -33.83 -8.29 -9.14
C GLU A 407 -32.73 -9.21 -8.60
N SER A 408 -31.56 -9.26 -9.25
CA SER A 408 -30.41 -10.04 -8.77
C SER A 408 -29.92 -9.55 -7.40
N THR A 409 -29.58 -10.47 -6.50
CA THR A 409 -29.03 -10.11 -5.18
C THR A 409 -27.64 -9.52 -5.26
N LEU A 410 -26.94 -9.71 -6.38
CA LEU A 410 -25.65 -9.07 -6.66
C LEU A 410 -25.79 -7.61 -7.10
N THR A 411 -26.98 -7.16 -7.54
CA THR A 411 -27.17 -5.78 -8.04
C THR A 411 -26.74 -4.75 -7.00
N ALA A 412 -27.17 -4.92 -5.74
CA ALA A 412 -26.82 -3.99 -4.66
C ALA A 412 -25.32 -3.99 -4.33
N VAL A 413 -24.68 -5.16 -4.40
CA VAL A 413 -23.23 -5.29 -4.17
C VAL A 413 -22.45 -4.56 -5.26
N LEU A 414 -22.83 -4.79 -6.53
CA LEU A 414 -22.19 -4.18 -7.69
C LEU A 414 -22.41 -2.66 -7.71
N ASP A 415 -23.64 -2.19 -7.54
CA ASP A 415 -23.94 -0.74 -7.57
C ASP A 415 -23.19 0.02 -6.47
N MET A 416 -23.13 -0.53 -5.26
CA MET A 416 -22.36 0.06 -4.14
C MET A 416 -20.86 0.04 -4.43
N ALA A 417 -20.31 -1.09 -4.90
CA ALA A 417 -18.89 -1.20 -5.23
C ALA A 417 -18.47 -0.21 -6.32
N VAL A 418 -19.25 -0.12 -7.42
CA VAL A 418 -18.99 0.84 -8.50
C VAL A 418 -19.13 2.26 -8.00
N THR A 419 -20.16 2.57 -7.21
CA THR A 419 -20.36 3.93 -6.67
C THR A 419 -19.17 4.35 -5.81
N TRP A 420 -18.71 3.49 -4.90
CA TRP A 420 -17.56 3.76 -4.06
C TRP A 420 -16.25 3.94 -4.86
N GLU A 421 -16.05 3.12 -5.90
CA GLU A 421 -14.90 3.26 -6.80
C GLU A 421 -14.93 4.55 -7.63
N VAL A 422 -16.09 4.90 -8.18
CA VAL A 422 -16.28 6.14 -8.95
C VAL A 422 -16.01 7.36 -8.07
N ASP A 423 -16.52 7.36 -6.84
CA ASP A 423 -16.31 8.44 -5.87
C ASP A 423 -14.82 8.63 -5.57
N LEU A 424 -14.12 7.55 -5.20
CA LEU A 424 -12.69 7.61 -4.91
C LEU A 424 -11.86 8.03 -6.12
N THR A 425 -12.19 7.49 -7.30
CA THR A 425 -11.50 7.87 -8.55
C THR A 425 -11.70 9.35 -8.86
N PHE A 426 -12.92 9.85 -8.65
CA PHE A 426 -13.25 11.25 -8.88
C PHE A 426 -12.54 12.18 -7.90
N ASP A 427 -12.52 11.84 -6.61
CA ASP A 427 -11.84 12.63 -5.59
C ASP A 427 -10.33 12.68 -5.87
N ALA A 428 -9.72 11.55 -6.22
CA ALA A 428 -8.31 11.47 -6.59
C ALA A 428 -7.97 12.31 -7.84
N LEU A 429 -8.79 12.22 -8.90
CA LEU A 429 -8.62 13.03 -10.11
C LEU A 429 -8.81 14.52 -9.83
N THR A 430 -9.75 14.88 -8.97
CA THR A 430 -9.98 16.28 -8.59
C THR A 430 -8.77 16.83 -7.83
N ALA A 431 -8.28 16.11 -6.82
CA ALA A 431 -7.07 16.49 -6.08
C ALA A 431 -5.85 16.63 -6.99
N TRP A 432 -5.66 15.69 -7.92
CA TRP A 432 -4.57 15.74 -8.91
C TRP A 432 -4.66 16.98 -9.82
N LEU A 433 -5.86 17.32 -10.30
CA LEU A 433 -6.07 18.52 -11.11
C LEU A 433 -5.82 19.80 -10.30
N ASP A 434 -6.27 19.85 -9.03
CA ASP A 434 -6.03 20.97 -8.13
C ASP A 434 -4.54 21.16 -7.79
N ASP A 435 -3.77 20.07 -7.68
CA ASP A 435 -2.32 20.10 -7.50
C ASP A 435 -1.62 20.65 -8.76
N ILE A 436 -2.04 20.22 -9.94
CA ILE A 436 -1.54 20.74 -11.23
C ILE A 436 -1.79 22.23 -11.36
N ASP A 437 -2.99 22.70 -10.99
CA ASP A 437 -3.34 24.12 -11.01
C ASP A 437 -2.49 24.95 -10.03
N ARG A 438 -2.08 24.34 -8.91
CA ARG A 438 -1.09 24.89 -7.97
C ARG A 438 0.36 24.83 -8.48
N GLY A 439 0.60 24.16 -9.61
CA GLY A 439 1.90 24.12 -10.30
C GLY A 439 2.74 22.87 -10.00
N VAL A 440 2.18 21.90 -9.28
CA VAL A 440 2.81 20.58 -9.05
C VAL A 440 3.00 19.87 -10.40
N ASP A 441 4.05 19.06 -10.51
CA ASP A 441 4.26 18.24 -11.71
C ASP A 441 3.20 17.13 -11.78
N PRO A 442 2.47 16.96 -12.91
CA PRO A 442 1.50 15.89 -13.08
C PRO A 442 2.05 14.47 -12.81
N LEU A 443 3.37 14.26 -12.90
CA LEU A 443 4.03 13.00 -12.58
C LEU A 443 4.09 12.68 -11.08
N GLU A 444 3.89 13.67 -10.21
CA GLU A 444 3.85 13.52 -8.75
C GLU A 444 2.50 13.00 -8.24
N ARG A 445 1.62 12.51 -9.13
CA ARG A 445 0.31 11.94 -8.79
C ARG A 445 0.45 10.77 -7.82
N ASP A 446 -0.22 10.88 -6.66
CA ASP A 446 -0.24 9.88 -5.60
C ASP A 446 -1.70 9.49 -5.28
N ASP A 447 -2.29 8.65 -6.14
CA ASP A 447 -3.64 8.15 -5.93
C ASP A 447 -3.64 7.06 -4.86
N SER A 448 -4.55 7.22 -3.89
CA SER A 448 -4.85 6.15 -2.94
C SER A 448 -5.35 4.91 -3.69
N LYS A 449 -4.69 3.78 -3.48
CA LYS A 449 -5.00 2.55 -4.21
C LYS A 449 -5.93 1.67 -3.42
N SER A 450 -6.62 0.74 -4.06
CA SER A 450 -7.03 -0.46 -3.33
C SER A 450 -7.92 -0.17 -2.09
N CYS A 451 -8.68 0.93 -2.16
CA CYS A 451 -9.44 1.47 -1.05
C CYS A 451 -10.82 0.85 -0.92
N VAL A 452 -11.33 0.18 -1.95
CA VAL A 452 -12.53 -0.66 -1.86
C VAL A 452 -12.16 -2.15 -1.92
N ARG A 453 -12.77 -2.93 -1.03
CA ARG A 453 -12.62 -4.40 -0.98
C ARG A 453 -13.96 -5.07 -0.79
N LEU A 454 -14.07 -6.26 -1.36
CA LEU A 454 -15.17 -7.17 -1.08
C LEU A 454 -14.60 -8.42 -0.41
N CYS A 455 -15.14 -8.73 0.77
CA CYS A 455 -14.76 -9.87 1.57
C CYS A 455 -15.92 -10.83 1.76
N GLU A 456 -15.62 -12.13 1.74
CA GLU A 456 -16.53 -13.19 2.12
C GLU A 456 -16.48 -13.38 3.65
N THR A 457 -17.64 -13.47 4.28
CA THR A 457 -17.80 -13.67 5.73
C THR A 457 -18.76 -14.83 5.99
N ASP A 458 -18.81 -15.32 7.22
CA ASP A 458 -19.74 -16.40 7.61
C ASP A 458 -21.22 -15.99 7.41
N ASP A 459 -21.53 -14.71 7.62
CA ASP A 459 -22.89 -14.17 7.55
C ASP A 459 -23.29 -13.67 6.14
N GLY A 460 -22.33 -13.48 5.23
CA GLY A 460 -22.60 -13.00 3.88
C GLY A 460 -21.38 -12.37 3.22
N LEU A 461 -21.56 -11.20 2.61
CA LEU A 461 -20.47 -10.42 2.02
C LEU A 461 -20.30 -9.11 2.78
N LEU A 462 -19.06 -8.63 2.88
CA LEU A 462 -18.73 -7.35 3.49
C LEU A 462 -17.98 -6.52 2.44
N LEU A 463 -18.57 -5.41 2.03
CA LEU A 463 -17.87 -4.40 1.24
C LEU A 463 -17.31 -3.36 2.19
N ILE A 464 -16.04 -3.02 2.03
CA ILE A 464 -15.38 -2.01 2.86
C ILE A 464 -14.72 -0.98 1.97
N ARG A 465 -14.76 0.28 2.42
CA ARG A 465 -14.09 1.41 1.80
C ARG A 465 -13.25 2.14 2.83
N TRP A 466 -12.00 2.41 2.48
CA TRP A 466 -11.16 3.37 3.17
C TRP A 466 -11.20 4.72 2.49
N THR A 467 -11.39 5.78 3.27
CA THR A 467 -11.30 7.17 2.79
C THR A 467 -10.34 7.94 3.67
N GLN A 468 -9.63 8.89 3.06
CA GLN A 468 -8.85 9.86 3.79
C GLN A 468 -9.76 11.05 4.13
N ALA A 469 -9.85 11.41 5.40
CA ALA A 469 -10.52 12.61 5.87
C ALA A 469 -9.83 13.82 5.25
N GLU A 470 -10.62 14.70 4.63
CA GLU A 470 -10.13 15.99 4.15
C GLU A 470 -9.48 16.71 5.34
N GLY A 471 -8.18 17.00 5.20
CA GLY A 471 -7.51 17.86 6.15
C GLY A 471 -8.31 19.14 6.22
N SER A 472 -8.73 19.54 7.41
CA SER A 472 -9.33 20.84 7.66
C SER A 472 -8.35 21.86 7.07
N ALA A 473 -8.65 22.37 5.89
CA ALA A 473 -7.82 23.38 5.26
C ALA A 473 -7.79 24.52 6.25
N SER A 474 -6.62 24.73 6.86
CA SER A 474 -6.36 25.86 7.74
C SER A 474 -6.84 27.09 6.99
N GLN A 475 -7.98 27.64 7.42
CA GLN A 475 -8.49 28.92 6.96
C GLN A 475 -7.41 29.94 7.33
N THR A 476 -6.49 30.15 6.41
CA THR A 476 -5.60 31.31 6.43
C THR A 476 -6.47 32.45 5.97
N THR A 477 -7.11 33.10 6.95
CA THR A 477 -7.69 34.42 6.75
C THR A 477 -6.61 35.34 6.18
N PRO A 478 -6.84 35.98 5.02
CA PRO A 478 -5.95 37.01 4.54
C PRO A 478 -6.13 38.25 5.43
N PHE A 479 -5.03 38.74 5.97
CA PHE A 479 -4.91 40.14 6.42
C PHE A 479 -4.39 40.98 5.25
#